data_AF-A0A8R7V3N6-F1
#
_entry.id   AF-A0A8R7V3N6-F1
#
_cell.length_a   1.000
_cell.length_b   1.000
_cell.length_c   1.000
_cell.angle_alpha   90.00
_cell.angle_beta   90.00
_cell.angle_gamma   90.00
#
_symmetry.space_group_name_H-M   'P 1'
#
loop_
_entity.id
_entity.type
_entity.pdbx_description
1 polymer ?
#
loop_
_entity_poly.entity_id
_entity_poly.type
_entity_poly.pdbx_seq_one_letter_code
_entity_poly.pdbx_strand_id
1 'polypeptide(L)'
;MVSSGDTSESTYVVEISQHLASISLSLGEEDLVGVEENRDKLKQWLAGDDYSERSVVALHGMGGLGKTALAATVYRKEREKFECHAWISISQRYSAKHVLKCLITEFYKE
;
A
#
# COMPACT_ATOMS: atom_id res chain seq x y z
N MET A 1 16.00 -31.70 11.42
CA MET A 1 16.49 -31.39 10.07
C MET A 1 15.58 -30.29 9.52
N VAL A 2 16.00 -29.03 9.59
CA VAL A 2 15.29 -27.92 8.91
C VAL A 2 15.76 -27.94 7.47
N SER A 3 14.82 -28.17 6.55
CA SER A 3 15.08 -28.07 5.10
C SER A 3 15.54 -26.66 4.79
N SER A 4 16.79 -26.52 4.34
CA SER A 4 17.41 -25.23 4.00
C SER A 4 16.90 -24.66 2.65
N GLY A 5 15.84 -25.23 2.08
CA GLY A 5 15.27 -24.82 0.78
C GLY A 5 14.21 -23.72 0.83
N ASP A 6 13.52 -23.50 1.95
CA ASP A 6 12.36 -22.59 2.02
C ASP A 6 12.72 -21.10 2.16
N THR A 7 13.96 -20.78 2.56
CA THR A 7 14.33 -19.41 2.96
C THR A 7 14.62 -18.52 1.76
N SER A 8 15.21 -19.06 0.69
CA SER A 8 15.62 -18.27 -0.48
C SER A 8 14.43 -17.85 -1.35
N GLU A 9 13.47 -18.75 -1.54
CA GLU A 9 12.27 -18.51 -2.34
C GLU A 9 11.31 -17.54 -1.61
N SER A 10 11.22 -17.66 -0.28
CA SER A 10 10.45 -16.73 0.54
C SER A 10 11.02 -15.31 0.50
N THR A 11 12.33 -15.12 0.45
CA THR A 11 12.94 -13.78 0.35
C THR A 11 12.68 -13.14 -1.01
N TYR A 12 12.80 -13.92 -2.09
CA TYR A 12 12.53 -13.45 -3.45
C TYR A 12 11.09 -12.95 -3.65
N VAL A 13 10.10 -13.67 -3.12
CA VAL A 13 8.68 -13.25 -3.19
C VAL A 13 8.44 -11.93 -2.45
N VAL A 14 9.12 -11.72 -1.32
CA VAL A 14 9.04 -10.48 -0.54
C VAL A 14 9.63 -9.32 -1.31
N GLU A 15 10.82 -9.50 -1.88
CA GLU A 15 11.53 -8.48 -2.68
C GLU A 15 10.71 -8.07 -3.90
N ILE A 16 10.17 -9.04 -4.65
CA ILE A 16 9.28 -8.74 -5.79
C ILE A 16 8.04 -7.99 -5.34
N SER A 17 7.40 -8.40 -4.24
CA SER A 17 6.20 -7.73 -3.74
C SER A 17 6.47 -6.28 -3.37
N GLN A 18 7.62 -6.01 -2.75
CA GLN A 18 8.08 -4.64 -2.45
C GLN A 18 8.38 -3.87 -3.72
N HIS A 19 9.06 -4.48 -4.70
CA HIS A 19 9.37 -3.87 -5.98
C HIS A 19 8.10 -3.50 -6.77
N LEU A 20 7.13 -4.40 -6.86
CA LEU A 20 5.85 -4.15 -7.52
C LEU A 20 5.02 -3.07 -6.82
N ALA A 21 5.07 -3.01 -5.48
CA ALA A 21 4.46 -1.92 -4.73
C ALA A 21 5.14 -0.57 -5.04
N SER A 22 6.47 -0.54 -5.17
CA SER A 22 7.21 0.65 -5.59
C SER A 22 6.87 1.08 -7.02
N ILE A 23 6.72 0.13 -7.95
CA ILE A 23 6.27 0.42 -9.33
C ILE A 23 4.85 0.98 -9.31
N SER A 24 3.96 0.41 -8.51
CA SER A 24 2.58 0.90 -8.39
C SER A 24 2.56 2.36 -7.92
N LEU A 25 3.48 2.74 -7.02
CA LEU A 25 3.68 4.14 -6.65
C LEU A 25 4.21 5.00 -7.79
N SER A 26 4.89 4.49 -8.81
CA SER A 26 5.34 5.33 -9.92
C SER A 26 4.26 5.67 -10.96
N LEU A 27 3.10 5.00 -10.92
CA LEU A 27 2.01 5.22 -11.89
C LEU A 27 1.30 6.56 -11.67
N GLY A 28 0.97 7.23 -12.78
CA GLY A 28 0.10 8.39 -12.84
C GLY A 28 -1.38 8.02 -12.74
N GLU A 29 -2.27 9.01 -12.69
CA GLU A 29 -3.72 8.75 -12.73
C GLU A 29 -4.16 8.34 -14.14
N GLU A 30 -3.52 8.94 -15.14
CA GLU A 30 -3.71 8.69 -16.57
C GLU A 30 -3.32 7.27 -17.00
N ASP A 31 -2.49 6.59 -16.21
CA ASP A 31 -2.07 5.21 -16.47
C ASP A 31 -3.13 4.19 -16.05
N LEU A 32 -4.14 4.61 -15.27
CA LEU A 32 -5.22 3.74 -14.79
C LEU A 32 -6.52 4.03 -15.52
N VAL A 33 -7.10 2.99 -16.14
CA VAL A 33 -8.38 3.06 -16.84
C VAL A 33 -9.42 2.16 -16.18
N GLY A 34 -10.69 2.58 -16.21
CA GLY A 34 -11.80 1.75 -15.73
C GLY A 34 -11.87 1.60 -14.21
N VAL A 35 -11.20 2.49 -13.48
CA VAL A 35 -11.19 2.51 -12.00
C VAL A 35 -11.77 3.80 -11.43
N GLU A 36 -12.38 4.64 -12.27
CA GLU A 36 -12.82 6.00 -11.95
C GLU A 36 -13.79 6.01 -10.77
N GLU A 37 -14.82 5.17 -10.80
CA GLU A 37 -15.82 5.07 -9.74
C GLU A 37 -15.18 4.66 -8.40
N ASN A 38 -14.33 3.63 -8.41
CA ASN A 38 -13.65 3.16 -7.20
C ASN A 38 -12.68 4.19 -6.64
N ARG A 39 -12.00 4.94 -7.51
CA ARG A 39 -11.08 6.02 -7.14
C ARG A 39 -11.84 7.16 -6.46
N ASP A 40 -12.94 7.60 -7.06
CA ASP A 40 -13.72 8.73 -6.55
C ASP A 40 -14.39 8.36 -5.21
N LYS A 41 -14.86 7.13 -5.08
CA LYS A 41 -15.36 6.58 -3.81
C LYS A 41 -14.28 6.56 -2.72
N LEU A 42 -13.07 6.12 -3.05
CA LEU A 42 -11.96 6.09 -2.09
C LEU A 42 -11.57 7.51 -1.64
N LYS A 43 -11.55 8.49 -2.57
CA LYS A 43 -11.31 9.90 -2.24
C LYS A 43 -12.40 10.47 -1.33
N GLN A 44 -13.66 10.15 -1.60
CA GLN A 44 -14.79 10.55 -0.74
C GLN A 44 -14.63 9.98 0.68
N TRP A 45 -14.22 8.72 0.82
CA TRP A 45 -13.98 8.12 2.13
C TRP A 45 -12.85 8.80 2.91
N LEU A 46 -11.79 9.22 2.22
CA LEU A 46 -10.67 9.94 2.82
C LEU A 46 -10.99 11.38 3.20
N ALA A 47 -12.00 12.01 2.58
CA ALA A 47 -12.42 13.37 2.89
C ALA A 47 -13.09 13.52 4.27
N GLY A 48 -13.51 12.42 4.89
CA GLY A 48 -13.96 12.41 6.28
C GLY A 48 -15.41 12.86 6.49
N ASP A 49 -16.22 12.97 5.43
CA ASP A 49 -17.60 13.47 5.51
C ASP A 49 -18.54 12.59 6.38
N ASP A 50 -18.13 11.37 6.76
CA ASP A 50 -19.00 10.38 7.40
C ASP A 50 -18.31 9.45 8.44
N TYR A 51 -17.11 9.81 8.92
CA TYR A 51 -16.25 8.88 9.70
C TYR A 51 -15.74 9.43 11.04
N SER A 52 -15.57 8.54 12.03
CA SER A 52 -14.93 8.83 13.31
C SER A 52 -13.47 9.29 13.16
N GLU A 53 -12.89 9.89 14.21
CA GLU A 53 -11.48 10.35 14.27
C GLU A 53 -10.43 9.28 13.87
N ARG A 54 -10.80 7.99 13.83
CA ARG A 54 -9.95 6.90 13.36
C ARG A 54 -10.73 5.90 12.51
N SER A 55 -10.34 5.74 11.25
CA SER A 55 -11.00 4.84 10.29
C SER A 55 -10.01 3.94 9.56
N VAL A 56 -10.51 2.79 9.10
CA VAL A 56 -9.75 1.82 8.30
C VAL A 56 -10.51 1.55 7.00
N VAL A 57 -9.83 1.68 5.86
CA VAL A 57 -10.35 1.35 4.54
C VAL A 57 -9.61 0.13 4.00
N ALA A 58 -10.35 -0.89 3.56
CA ALA A 58 -9.79 -2.11 3.01
C ALA A 58 -10.21 -2.29 1.53
N LEU A 59 -9.22 -2.39 0.64
CA LEU A 59 -9.44 -2.76 -0.77
C LEU A 59 -9.22 -4.26 -0.93
N HIS A 60 -10.27 -5.00 -1.30
CA HIS A 60 -10.22 -6.45 -1.46
C HIS A 60 -10.67 -6.90 -2.85
N GLY A 61 -10.27 -8.11 -3.26
CA GLY A 61 -10.55 -8.68 -4.58
C GLY A 61 -9.44 -9.63 -5.05
N MET A 62 -9.67 -10.33 -6.16
CA MET A 62 -8.72 -11.28 -6.73
C MET A 62 -7.34 -10.67 -6.99
N GLY A 63 -6.30 -11.51 -7.00
CA GLY A 63 -4.95 -11.11 -7.40
C GLY A 63 -4.92 -10.52 -8.81
N GLY A 64 -4.02 -9.57 -9.07
CA GLY A 64 -3.87 -8.97 -10.40
C GLY A 64 -4.92 -7.90 -10.80
N LEU A 65 -5.97 -7.68 -10.01
CA LEU A 65 -7.01 -6.67 -10.32
C LEU A 65 -6.56 -5.19 -10.19
N GLY A 66 -5.31 -4.91 -9.84
CA GLY A 66 -4.83 -3.52 -9.70
C GLY A 66 -5.18 -2.82 -8.39
N LYS A 67 -5.57 -3.54 -7.33
CA LYS A 67 -5.88 -2.95 -6.00
C LYS A 67 -4.77 -2.04 -5.46
N THR A 68 -3.53 -2.54 -5.49
CA THR A 68 -2.35 -1.78 -5.03
C THR A 68 -2.10 -0.56 -5.92
N ALA A 69 -2.34 -0.67 -7.23
CA ALA A 69 -2.19 0.45 -8.16
C ALA A 69 -3.21 1.55 -7.86
N LEU A 70 -4.49 1.19 -7.69
CA LEU A 70 -5.54 2.14 -7.31
C LEU A 70 -5.21 2.86 -5.98
N ALA A 71 -4.83 2.10 -4.95
CA ALA A 71 -4.46 2.68 -3.66
C ALA A 71 -3.23 3.60 -3.77
N ALA A 72 -2.22 3.21 -4.54
CA ALA A 72 -1.00 3.99 -4.74
C ALA A 72 -1.28 5.33 -5.44
N THR A 73 -2.11 5.32 -6.49
CA THR A 73 -2.49 6.52 -7.24
C THR A 73 -3.30 7.49 -6.38
N VAL A 74 -4.27 6.99 -5.60
CA VAL A 74 -5.04 7.84 -4.66
C VAL A 74 -4.14 8.37 -3.55
N TYR A 75 -3.30 7.53 -2.95
CA TYR A 75 -2.36 7.93 -1.91
C TYR A 75 -1.48 9.10 -2.38
N ARG A 76 -0.89 9.05 -3.57
CA ARG A 76 -0.03 10.14 -4.08
C ARG A 76 -0.73 11.49 -4.18
N LYS A 77 -2.03 11.51 -4.48
CA LYS A 77 -2.79 12.76 -4.66
C LYS A 77 -3.39 13.30 -3.39
N GLU A 78 -3.77 12.40 -2.48
CA GLU A 78 -4.48 12.77 -1.26
C GLU A 78 -3.53 12.93 -0.06
N ARG A 79 -2.32 12.34 -0.09
CA ARG A 79 -1.41 12.32 1.07
C ARG A 79 -1.07 13.70 1.63
N GLU A 80 -0.91 14.72 0.77
CA GLU A 80 -0.54 16.09 1.18
C GLU A 80 -1.66 16.80 1.96
N LYS A 81 -2.87 16.22 1.98
CA LYS A 81 -3.98 16.69 2.82
C LYS A 81 -3.88 16.23 4.27
N PHE A 82 -2.94 15.33 4.57
CA PHE A 82 -2.71 14.77 5.89
C PHE A 82 -1.39 15.31 6.46
N GLU A 83 -1.37 15.68 7.74
CA GLU A 83 -0.17 16.18 8.43
C GLU A 83 0.97 15.15 8.41
N CYS A 84 0.64 13.85 8.42
CA CYS A 84 1.61 12.77 8.42
C CYS A 84 1.08 11.59 7.58
N HIS A 85 1.94 11.03 6.74
CA HIS A 85 1.58 9.93 5.85
C HIS A 85 2.75 8.95 5.65
N ALA A 86 2.46 7.66 5.49
CA ALA A 86 3.46 6.65 5.15
C ALA A 86 2.87 5.62 4.19
N TRP A 87 3.74 5.09 3.32
CA TRP A 87 3.42 3.96 2.46
C TRP A 87 4.40 2.82 2.72
N ILE A 88 3.89 1.69 3.20
CA ILE A 88 4.69 0.50 3.48
C ILE A 88 4.13 -0.72 2.78
N SER A 89 5.02 -1.61 2.36
CA SER A 89 4.66 -2.94 1.86
C SER A 89 4.95 -3.98 2.92
N ILE A 90 3.95 -4.80 3.26
CA ILE A 90 4.04 -5.86 4.26
C ILE A 90 3.83 -7.19 3.53
N SER A 91 4.75 -8.14 3.74
CA SER A 91 4.63 -9.47 3.16
C SER A 91 3.79 -10.41 4.04
N GLN A 92 3.46 -11.59 3.53
CA GLN A 92 2.73 -12.61 4.29
C GLN A 92 3.42 -13.00 5.61
N ARG A 93 4.77 -12.96 5.64
CA ARG A 93 5.57 -13.22 6.83
C ARG A 93 6.08 -11.89 7.36
N TYR A 94 5.42 -11.36 8.39
CA TYR A 94 5.80 -10.11 9.03
C TYR A 94 5.94 -10.26 10.55
N SER A 95 6.65 -9.32 11.17
CA SER A 95 6.62 -9.11 12.61
C SER A 95 6.18 -7.69 12.92
N ALA A 96 5.44 -7.49 14.01
CA ALA A 96 5.00 -6.16 14.43
C ALA A 96 6.18 -5.19 14.62
N LYS A 97 7.29 -5.68 15.17
CA LYS A 97 8.54 -4.90 15.32
C LYS A 97 9.08 -4.41 13.98
N HIS A 98 9.05 -5.27 12.94
CA HIS A 98 9.50 -4.88 11.60
C HIS A 98 8.57 -3.83 10.99
N VAL A 99 7.25 -4.02 11.07
CA VAL A 99 6.26 -3.06 10.54
C VAL A 99 6.40 -1.69 11.20
N LEU A 100 6.51 -1.63 12.54
CA LEU A 100 6.72 -0.37 13.26
C LEU A 100 8.02 0.31 12.85
N LYS A 101 9.11 -0.45 12.67
CA LYS A 101 10.38 0.10 12.19
C LYS A 101 10.24 0.70 10.78
N CYS A 102 9.54 0.02 9.87
CA CYS A 102 9.28 0.54 8.53
C CYS A 102 8.45 1.83 8.56
N LEU A 103 7.38 1.89 9.36
CA LEU A 103 6.56 3.09 9.53
C LEU A 103 7.38 4.28 10.04
N ILE A 104 8.16 4.07 11.11
CA ILE A 104 9.05 5.10 11.64
C ILE A 104 10.00 5.57 10.55
N THR A 105 10.67 4.66 9.85
CA THR A 105 11.57 5.04 8.75
C THR A 105 10.85 5.89 7.70
N GLU A 106 9.65 5.51 7.25
CA GLU A 106 8.90 6.31 6.26
C GLU A 106 8.52 7.69 6.76
N PHE A 107 8.08 7.83 8.02
CA PHE A 107 7.69 9.13 8.58
C PHE A 107 8.85 10.12 8.73
N TYR A 108 10.09 9.61 8.78
CA TYR A 108 11.30 10.43 8.90
C TYR A 108 12.14 10.45 7.61
N LYS A 109 11.58 10.03 6.47
CA LYS A 109 12.22 10.28 5.16
C LYS A 109 12.05 11.75 4.80
N GLU A 110 13.17 12.43 4.61
CA GLU A 110 13.24 13.81 4.10
C GLU A 110 12.65 13.94 2.69
#